data_AF-A0A528TGN8-F1
#
_entry.id   AF-A0A528TGN8-F1
#
_cell.length_a   1.000
_cell.length_b   1.000
_cell.length_c   1.000
_cell.angle_alpha   90.00
_cell.angle_beta   90.00
_cell.angle_gamma   90.00
#
_symmetry.space_group_name_H-M   'P 1'
#
loop_
_entity.id
_entity.type
_entity.pdbx_description
1 polymer ?
#
loop_
_entity_poly.entity_id
_entity_poly.type
_entity_poly.pdbx_seq_one_letter_code
_entity_poly.pdbx_strand_id
1 'polypeptide(L)' 'MSAEKTRTETDTFGPIEVAADRYWGAQAQRSLGNFKIGWEKQPASIVRALGIVKRAAAETNMELKRL' A
#
# COMPACT_ATOMS: atom_id res chain seq x y z
N MET A 1 27.08 1.80 8.37
CA MET A 1 25.65 2.04 8.05
C MET A 1 25.35 1.27 6.78
N SER A 2 24.63 0.16 6.88
CA SER A 2 24.22 -0.62 5.71
C SER A 2 23.20 0.20 4.94
N ALA A 3 23.42 0.44 3.64
CA ALA A 3 22.41 1.06 2.80
C ALA A 3 21.15 0.18 2.81
N GLU A 4 20.01 0.73 3.25
CA GLU A 4 18.74 0.02 3.16
C GLU A 4 18.44 -0.26 1.69
N LYS A 5 18.24 -1.53 1.34
CA LYS A 5 17.91 -1.91 -0.03
C LYS A 5 16.57 -1.28 -0.40
N THR A 6 16.50 -0.63 -1.55
CA THR A 6 15.26 -0.07 -2.11
C THR A 6 14.90 -0.76 -3.42
N ARG A 7 13.65 -0.57 -3.83
CA ARG A 7 13.15 -0.86 -5.17
C ARG A 7 12.44 0.39 -5.71
N THR A 8 12.53 0.61 -7.01
CA THR A 8 11.78 1.67 -7.69
C THR A 8 10.36 1.21 -7.97
N GLU A 9 9.38 1.97 -7.52
CA GLU A 9 7.95 1.82 -7.85
C GLU A 9 7.49 3.05 -8.65
N THR A 10 6.48 2.91 -9.49
CA THR A 10 6.00 4.02 -10.35
C THR A 10 4.50 4.20 -10.20
N ASP A 11 4.05 5.45 -10.04
CA ASP A 11 2.65 5.85 -10.18
C ASP A 11 2.50 6.92 -11.28
N THR A 12 1.32 7.51 -11.43
CA THR A 12 1.05 8.55 -12.45
C THR A 12 1.89 9.82 -12.29
N PHE A 13 2.53 10.03 -11.13
CA PHE A 13 3.45 11.15 -10.90
C PHE A 13 4.91 10.79 -11.18
N GLY A 14 5.20 9.56 -11.60
CA GLY A 14 6.54 9.07 -11.91
C GLY A 14 7.13 8.14 -10.86
N PRO A 15 8.42 7.81 -10.98
CA PRO A 15 9.09 6.83 -10.13
C PRO A 15 9.34 7.35 -8.70
N ILE A 16 9.41 6.44 -7.73
CA ILE A 16 9.76 6.68 -6.33
C ILE A 16 10.44 5.45 -5.71
N GLU A 17 11.43 5.68 -4.85
CA GLU A 17 12.11 4.60 -4.12
C GLU A 17 11.29 4.13 -2.91
N VAL A 18 11.12 2.81 -2.80
CA VAL A 18 10.43 2.14 -1.69
C VAL A 18 11.38 1.13 -1.04
N ALA A 19 11.41 1.10 0.29
CA ALA A 19 12.22 0.13 1.03
C ALA A 19 11.85 -1.32 0.65
N ALA A 20 12.86 -2.14 0.35
CA ALA A 20 12.68 -3.48 -0.20
C ALA A 20 12.10 -4.49 0.81
N ASP A 21 12.13 -4.17 2.11
CA ASP A 21 11.52 -4.95 3.20
C ASP A 21 10.02 -4.65 3.40
N ARG A 22 9.42 -3.78 2.56
CA ARG A 22 8.02 -3.34 2.68
C ARG A 22 7.20 -3.73 1.46
N TYR A 23 5.96 -4.16 1.72
CA TYR A 23 5.03 -4.61 0.67
C TYR A 23 4.22 -3.51 -0.03
N TRP A 24 4.22 -2.27 0.48
CA TRP A 24 3.42 -1.18 -0.13
C TRP A 24 4.11 -0.59 -1.36
N GLY A 25 3.35 0.01 -2.29
CA GLY A 25 3.88 0.57 -3.54
C GLY A 25 4.05 2.10 -3.56
N ALA A 26 4.20 2.67 -4.76
CA ALA A 26 4.48 4.09 -5.01
C ALA A 26 3.51 5.07 -4.31
N GLN A 27 2.20 4.86 -4.45
CA GLN A 27 1.20 5.79 -3.90
C GLN A 27 1.25 5.85 -2.37
N ALA A 28 1.42 4.71 -1.71
CA ALA A 28 1.55 4.63 -0.26
C ALA A 28 2.85 5.29 0.23
N GLN A 29 3.96 5.07 -0.49
CA GLN A 29 5.23 5.73 -0.21
C GLN A 29 5.12 7.26 -0.36
N ARG A 30 4.46 7.74 -1.42
CA ARG A 30 4.23 9.16 -1.66
C ARG A 30 3.33 9.77 -0.58
N SER A 31 2.27 9.06 -0.18
CA SER A 31 1.41 9.46 0.93
C SER A 31 2.19 9.60 2.23
N LEU A 32 3.06 8.63 2.57
CA LEU A 32 3.95 8.70 3.73
C LEU A 32 4.89 9.91 3.68
N GLY A 33 5.34 10.31 2.49
CA GLY A 33 6.14 11.52 2.26
C GLY A 33 5.35 12.82 2.46
N ASN A 34 4.11 12.86 1.97
CA ASN A 34 3.26 14.07 1.94
C ASN A 34 2.55 14.35 3.26
N PHE A 35 2.12 13.31 3.98
CA PHE A 35 1.27 13.43 5.18
C PHE A 35 2.04 13.06 6.45
N LYS A 36 3.15 13.75 6.71
CA LYS A 36 3.96 13.59 7.94
C LYS A 36 3.35 14.40 9.09
N ILE A 37 2.15 14.02 9.51
CA ILE A 37 1.34 14.75 10.51
C ILE A 37 0.97 13.78 11.63
N GLY A 38 1.22 14.17 12.87
CA GLY A 38 0.93 13.33 14.04
C GLY A 38 1.77 12.05 14.11
N TRP A 39 1.36 11.14 14.97
CA TRP A 39 1.98 9.81 15.17
C TRP A 39 0.97 8.66 15.06
N GLU A 40 -0.31 9.02 15.02
CA GLU A 40 -1.44 8.12 14.94
C GLU A 40 -1.43 7.36 13.63
N LYS A 41 -1.69 6.06 13.71
CA LYS A 41 -1.82 5.18 12.55
C LYS A 41 -3.25 4.72 12.43
N GLN A 42 -3.61 4.25 11.24
CA GLN A 42 -4.90 3.59 11.04
C GLN A 42 -5.05 2.43 12.04
N PRO A 43 -6.17 2.37 12.79
CA PRO A 43 -6.39 1.30 13.75
C PRO A 43 -6.34 -0.08 13.08
N ALA A 44 -5.80 -1.07 13.77
CA ALA A 44 -5.69 -2.43 13.24
C ALA A 44 -7.05 -3.03 12.83
N SER A 45 -8.14 -2.64 13.52
CA SER A 45 -9.50 -3.02 13.18
C SER A 45 -9.92 -2.53 11.79
N ILE A 46 -9.58 -1.28 11.43
CA ILE A 46 -9.87 -0.70 10.12
C ILE A 46 -9.07 -1.39 9.02
N VAL A 47 -7.78 -1.65 9.26
CA VAL A 47 -6.94 -2.39 8.31
C VAL A 47 -7.49 -3.80 8.06
N ARG A 48 -7.92 -4.50 9.12
CA ARG A 48 -8.54 -5.83 9.01
C ARG A 48 -9.87 -5.77 8.25
N ALA A 49 -10.72 -4.78 8.55
CA ALA A 49 -11.99 -4.59 7.85
C ALA A 49 -11.77 -4.35 6.35
N LEU A 50 -10.78 -3.53 5.97
CA LEU A 50 -10.42 -3.31 4.58
C LEU A 50 -9.96 -4.60 3.89
N GLY A 51 -9.20 -5.44 4.59
CA GLY A 51 -8.82 -6.77 4.10
C GLY A 51 -10.03 -7.66 3.81
N ILE A 52 -11.03 -7.68 4.70
CA ILE A 52 -12.28 -8.44 4.50
C ILE A 52 -13.04 -7.91 3.26
N VAL A 53 -13.17 -6.59 3.12
CA VAL A 53 -13.82 -5.96 1.96
C VAL A 53 -13.13 -6.35 0.66
N LYS A 54 -11.78 -6.32 0.63
CA LYS A 54 -11.02 -6.70 -0.57
C LYS A 54 -11.13 -8.19 -0.89
N ARG A 55 -11.19 -9.06 0.12
CA ARG A 55 -11.43 -10.49 -0.08
C ARG A 55 -12.80 -10.74 -0.71
N ALA A 56 -13.87 -10.19 -0.12
CA ALA A 56 -15.22 -10.34 -0.64
C ALA A 56 -15.35 -9.78 -2.06
N ALA A 57 -14.77 -8.61 -2.33
CA ALA A 57 -14.77 -8.03 -3.68
C ALA A 57 -14.05 -8.91 -4.71
N ALA A 58 -12.92 -9.52 -4.34
CA ALA A 58 -12.20 -10.44 -5.21
C ALA A 58 -13.01 -11.72 -5.46
N GLU A 59 -13.58 -12.32 -4.42
CA GLU A 59 -14.44 -13.52 -4.52
C GLU A 59 -15.63 -13.26 -5.47
N THR A 60 -16.34 -12.15 -5.30
CA THR A 60 -17.46 -11.76 -6.19
C THR A 60 -17.01 -11.49 -7.62
N ASN A 61 -15.88 -10.78 -7.83
CA ASN A 61 -15.40 -10.52 -9.18
C ASN A 61 -14.97 -11.80 -9.90
N MET A 62 -14.40 -12.78 -9.19
CA MET A 62 -14.07 -14.09 -9.76
C MET A 62 -15.32 -14.85 -10.20
N GLU A 63 -16.37 -14.87 -9.37
CA GLU A 63 -17.65 -15.51 -9.70
C GLU A 63 -18.29 -14.88 -10.95
N LEU A 64 -18.23 -13.56 -11.06
CA LEU A 64 -18.74 -12.81 -12.20
C LEU A 64 -17.79 -12.78 -13.41
N LYS A 65 -16.61 -13.43 -13.33
CA LYS A 65 -15.56 -13.42 -14.37
C LYS A 65 -15.09 -12.01 -14.77
N ARG A 66 -14.90 -11.14 -13.76
CA ARG A 66 -14.45 -9.74 -13.88
C ARG A 66 -13.07 -9.51 -13.25
N LEU A 67 -12.39 -10.58 -12.84
CA LEU A 67 -11.03 -10.60 -12.33
C LEU A 67 -10.21 -11.64 -13.11
#